data_AF-A0A8T3MAQ7-F1
#
_entry.id   AF-A0A8T3MAQ7-F1
#
_cell.length_a   1.000
_cell.length_b   1.000
_cell.length_c   1.000
_cell.angle_alpha   90.00
_cell.angle_beta   90.00
_cell.angle_gamma   90.00
#
_symmetry.space_group_name_H-M   'P 1'
#
loop_
_entity.id
_entity.type
_entity.pdbx_description
1 polymer ?
#
loop_
_entity_poly.entity_id
_entity_poly.type
_entity_poly.pdbx_seq_one_letter_code
_entity_poly.pdbx_strand_id
1 'polypeptide(L)'
;MPFLGHRRFPNLVAAAAIGLLGGAAMVCLMLLLRVVGGVPTTFELFGDRVAPLIPAPAFSSLIQLAGGYNPLKMLGVASVLGGQLVVATVAGGAFAYLTLRTQRSDPERSGLRRRQALTLGGLAVAAGGALLLALYPNLTTSYVGHPPGTARLISTVSLLAEVAVFTIVVGLLVDRLLRARV
;
A
#
# COMPACT_ATOMS: atom_id res chain seq x y z
N MET A 1 -9.42 -3.33 -41.20
CA MET A 1 -8.92 -3.75 -39.87
C MET A 1 -8.60 -2.49 -39.07
N PRO A 2 -9.38 -2.10 -38.04
CA PRO A 2 -9.13 -0.85 -37.33
C PRO A 2 -8.02 -1.04 -36.29
N PHE A 3 -7.02 -0.15 -36.36
CA PHE A 3 -5.90 0.01 -35.42
C PHE A 3 -6.41 0.29 -33.98
N LEU A 4 -6.59 -0.74 -33.17
CA LEU A 4 -7.03 -0.68 -31.77
C LEU A 4 -5.88 -0.49 -30.75
N GLY A 5 -4.63 -0.32 -31.22
CA GLY A 5 -3.42 -0.36 -30.39
C GLY A 5 -3.06 0.95 -29.65
N HIS A 6 -3.24 2.12 -30.26
CA HIS A 6 -2.61 3.35 -29.74
C HIS A 6 -3.20 3.91 -28.44
N ARG A 7 -4.47 3.62 -28.10
CA ARG A 7 -5.11 4.17 -26.88
C ARG A 7 -5.00 3.27 -25.64
N ARG A 8 -4.48 2.04 -25.76
CA ARG A 8 -4.35 1.11 -24.61
C ARG A 8 -3.12 1.41 -23.76
N PHE A 9 -2.01 1.74 -24.41
CA PHE A 9 -0.75 2.08 -23.79
C PHE A 9 -0.83 3.30 -22.82
N PRO A 10 -1.40 4.46 -23.21
CA PRO A 10 -1.48 5.61 -22.32
C PRO A 10 -2.37 5.36 -21.09
N ASN A 11 -3.39 4.50 -21.21
CA ASN A 11 -4.23 4.14 -20.08
C ASN A 11 -3.50 3.26 -19.07
N LEU A 12 -2.64 2.35 -19.54
CA LEU A 12 -1.89 1.45 -18.66
C LEU A 12 -0.81 2.21 -17.90
N VAL A 13 -0.09 3.11 -18.57
CA VAL A 13 0.91 3.97 -17.93
C VAL A 13 0.25 4.90 -16.90
N ALA A 14 -0.85 5.56 -17.26
CA ALA A 14 -1.59 6.41 -16.32
C ALA A 14 -2.12 5.62 -15.11
N ALA A 15 -2.65 4.41 -15.34
CA ALA A 15 -3.13 3.56 -14.27
C ALA A 15 -2.01 3.12 -13.33
N ALA A 16 -0.87 2.68 -13.86
CA ALA A 16 0.31 2.34 -13.05
C ALA A 16 0.79 3.54 -12.23
N ALA A 17 0.85 4.73 -12.84
CA ALA A 17 1.21 5.96 -12.14
C ALA A 17 0.25 6.29 -10.99
N ILE A 18 -1.06 6.09 -11.17
CA ILE A 18 -2.06 6.28 -10.10
C ILE A 18 -1.80 5.33 -8.93
N GLY A 19 -1.55 4.04 -9.20
CA GLY A 19 -1.23 3.05 -8.17
C GLY A 19 0.06 3.40 -7.42
N LEU A 20 1.10 3.80 -8.16
CA LEU A 20 2.38 4.21 -7.58
C LEU A 20 2.23 5.46 -6.70
N LEU A 21 1.50 6.48 -7.16
CA LEU A 21 1.25 7.70 -6.40
C LEU A 21 0.42 7.45 -5.14
N GLY A 22 -0.58 6.56 -5.22
CA GLY A 22 -1.31 6.09 -4.04
C GLY A 22 -0.38 5.40 -3.03
N GLY A 23 0.49 4.50 -3.51
CA GLY A 23 1.48 3.82 -2.67
C GLY A 23 2.48 4.78 -2.04
N ALA A 24 2.96 5.77 -2.80
CA ALA A 24 3.86 6.80 -2.31
C ALA A 24 3.19 7.66 -1.22
N ALA A 25 1.93 8.06 -1.41
CA ALA A 25 1.18 8.82 -0.40
C ALA A 25 1.01 8.03 0.91
N MET A 26 0.72 6.73 0.81
CA MET A 26 0.70 5.82 1.97
C MET A 26 2.06 5.79 2.68
N VAL A 27 3.17 5.66 1.94
CA VAL A 27 4.52 5.67 2.51
C VAL A 27 4.82 7.00 3.20
N CYS A 28 4.46 8.13 2.59
CA CYS A 28 4.64 9.44 3.20
C CYS A 28 3.87 9.56 4.53
N LEU A 29 2.63 9.08 4.60
CA LEU A 29 1.87 9.06 5.84
C LEU A 29 2.55 8.19 6.90
N MET A 30 2.94 6.97 6.54
CA MET A 30 3.63 6.03 7.43
C MET A 30 4.90 6.67 8.02
N LEU A 31 5.74 7.30 7.19
CA LEU A 31 6.96 7.98 7.64
C LEU A 31 6.64 9.19 8.52
N LEU A 32 5.60 9.96 8.21
CA LEU A 32 5.16 11.07 9.04
C LEU A 32 4.71 10.60 10.43
N LEU A 33 3.90 9.55 10.50
CA LEU A 33 3.44 8.94 11.75
C LEU A 33 4.62 8.40 12.58
N ARG A 34 5.63 7.83 11.90
CA ARG A 34 6.87 7.38 12.54
C ARG A 34 7.65 8.52 13.17
N VAL A 35 7.87 9.60 12.43
CA VAL A 35 8.70 10.74 12.88
C VAL A 35 8.00 11.55 13.96
N VAL A 36 6.69 11.79 13.82
CA VAL A 36 5.92 12.66 14.74
C VAL A 36 5.40 11.89 15.95
N GLY A 37 4.87 10.69 15.75
CA GLY A 37 4.18 9.92 16.78
C GLY A 37 4.98 8.73 17.32
N GLY A 38 6.17 8.45 16.77
CA GLY A 38 6.94 7.25 17.13
C GLY A 38 6.21 5.93 16.83
N VAL A 39 5.17 5.98 16.00
CA VAL A 39 4.35 4.82 15.64
C VAL A 39 5.22 3.82 14.86
N PRO A 40 5.18 2.52 15.17
CA PRO A 40 5.88 1.54 14.37
C PRO A 40 5.34 1.54 12.94
N THR A 41 6.25 1.63 11.99
CA THR A 41 5.90 1.57 10.57
C THR A 41 5.45 0.17 10.18
N THR A 42 4.64 0.08 9.13
CA THR A 42 4.22 -1.22 8.58
C THR A 42 5.42 -2.10 8.18
N PHE A 43 6.56 -1.51 7.76
CA PHE A 43 7.78 -2.28 7.49
C PHE A 43 8.50 -2.80 8.74
N GLU A 44 8.51 -2.03 9.83
CA GLU A 44 9.03 -2.48 11.12
C GLU A 44 8.18 -3.63 11.67
N LEU A 45 6.85 -3.47 11.65
CA LEU A 45 5.92 -4.52 12.09
C LEU A 45 6.06 -5.80 11.27
N PHE A 46 6.28 -5.68 9.96
CA PHE A 46 6.53 -6.81 9.09
C PHE A 46 7.89 -7.47 9.38
N GLY A 47 8.94 -6.67 9.58
CA GLY A 47 10.26 -7.15 9.97
C GLY A 47 10.22 -7.93 11.29
N ASP A 48 9.54 -7.39 12.30
CA ASP A 48 9.31 -8.05 13.59
C ASP A 48 8.54 -9.36 13.44
N ARG A 49 7.73 -9.51 12.38
CA ARG A 49 6.91 -10.70 12.15
C ARG A 49 7.69 -11.81 11.47
N VAL A 50 8.61 -11.43 10.58
CA VAL A 50 9.37 -12.33 9.71
C VAL A 50 10.72 -12.70 10.32
N ALA A 51 11.41 -11.78 11.00
CA ALA A 51 12.74 -12.02 11.53
C ALA A 51 12.82 -13.26 12.46
N PRO A 52 11.87 -13.52 13.37
CA PRO A 52 11.88 -14.72 14.20
C PRO A 52 11.69 -16.03 13.43
N LEU A 53 11.20 -15.97 12.18
CA LEU A 53 11.00 -17.15 11.34
C LEU A 53 12.29 -17.58 10.62
N ILE A 54 13.34 -16.75 10.65
CA ILE A 54 14.62 -17.04 10.00
C ILE A 54 15.52 -17.80 11.00
N PRO A 55 15.95 -19.03 10.69
CA PRO A 55 16.86 -19.78 11.55
C PRO A 55 18.19 -19.02 11.76
N ALA A 56 18.77 -19.11 12.96
CA ALA A 56 20.01 -18.42 13.30
C ALA A 56 21.18 -18.65 12.30
N PRO A 57 21.42 -19.88 11.78
CA PRO A 57 22.46 -20.11 10.77
C PRO A 57 22.19 -19.40 9.44
N ALA A 58 20.92 -19.29 9.04
CA ALA A 58 20.53 -18.56 7.84
C ALA A 58 20.70 -17.05 8.05
N PHE A 59 20.35 -16.55 9.24
CA PHE A 59 20.51 -15.15 9.58
C PHE A 59 21.98 -14.71 9.61
N SER A 60 22.88 -15.51 10.20
CA SER A 60 24.31 -15.21 10.18
C SER A 60 24.90 -15.23 8.77
N SER A 61 24.44 -16.15 7.92
CA SER A 61 24.83 -16.21 6.51
C SER A 61 24.37 -14.96 5.74
N LEU A 62 23.15 -14.48 6.00
CA LEU A 62 22.61 -13.25 5.39
C LEU A 62 23.40 -12.01 5.82
N ILE A 63 23.86 -11.94 7.07
CA ILE A 63 24.73 -10.86 7.55
C ILE A 63 26.05 -10.86 6.78
N GLN A 64 26.67 -12.04 6.62
CA GLN A 64 27.93 -12.16 5.87
C GLN A 64 27.75 -11.77 4.40
N LEU A 65 26.67 -12.25 3.76
CA LEU A 65 26.35 -11.94 2.37
C LEU A 65 26.10 -10.45 2.15
N ALA A 66 25.42 -9.78 3.08
CA ALA A 66 25.14 -8.35 2.99
C ALA A 66 26.36 -7.47 3.32
N GLY A 67 27.45 -8.05 3.84
CA GLY A 67 28.63 -7.29 4.28
C GLY A 67 28.45 -6.63 5.66
N GLY A 68 27.56 -7.15 6.50
CA GLY A 68 27.32 -6.70 7.86
C GLY A 68 25.84 -6.54 8.21
N TYR A 69 25.57 -6.29 9.50
CA TYR A 69 24.21 -6.17 10.01
C TYR A 69 23.46 -4.93 9.48
N ASN A 70 24.13 -3.77 9.41
CA ASN A 70 23.50 -2.55 8.95
C ASN A 70 23.10 -2.61 7.45
N PRO A 71 23.97 -3.09 6.53
CA PRO A 71 23.58 -3.38 5.15
C PRO A 71 22.40 -4.36 5.04
N LEU A 72 22.39 -5.44 5.83
CA LEU A 72 21.28 -6.40 5.83
C LEU A 72 19.96 -5.74 6.24
N LYS A 73 20.00 -4.90 7.27
CA LYS A 73 18.83 -4.14 7.73
C LYS A 73 18.32 -3.18 6.66
N MET A 74 19.21 -2.44 6.00
CA MET A 74 18.86 -1.56 4.89
C MET A 74 18.24 -2.32 3.72
N LEU A 75 18.79 -3.49 3.38
CA LEU A 75 18.24 -4.37 2.35
C LEU A 75 16.83 -4.85 2.72
N GLY A 76 16.62 -5.23 3.99
CA GLY A 76 15.30 -5.57 4.52
C GLY A 76 14.29 -4.44 4.35
N VAL A 77 14.62 -3.23 4.82
CA VAL A 77 13.74 -2.06 4.70
C VAL A 77 13.45 -1.73 3.22
N ALA A 78 14.49 -1.69 2.37
CA ALA A 78 14.34 -1.38 0.96
C ALA A 78 13.48 -2.43 0.22
N SER A 79 13.63 -3.71 0.56
CA SER A 79 12.85 -4.79 -0.05
C SER A 79 11.37 -4.73 0.30
N VAL A 80 11.03 -4.45 1.56
CA VAL A 80 9.63 -4.32 2.00
C VAL A 80 8.99 -3.07 1.40
N LEU A 81 9.68 -1.93 1.40
CA LEU A 81 9.21 -0.71 0.75
C LEU A 81 9.01 -0.91 -0.76
N GLY A 82 9.98 -1.54 -1.43
CA GLY A 82 9.88 -1.89 -2.85
C GLY A 82 8.69 -2.81 -3.14
N GLY A 83 8.54 -3.87 -2.35
CA GLY A 83 7.41 -4.79 -2.45
C GLY A 83 6.05 -4.09 -2.26
N GLN A 84 5.94 -3.22 -1.26
CA GLN A 84 4.74 -2.41 -1.02
C GLN A 84 4.41 -1.51 -2.23
N LEU A 85 5.40 -0.82 -2.79
CA LEU A 85 5.18 0.04 -3.96
C LEU A 85 4.79 -0.76 -5.21
N VAL A 86 5.36 -1.95 -5.40
CA VAL A 86 4.96 -2.87 -6.48
C VAL A 86 3.52 -3.31 -6.29
N VAL A 87 3.14 -3.77 -5.10
CA VAL A 87 1.76 -4.18 -4.80
C VAL A 87 0.78 -3.01 -4.98
N ALA A 88 1.12 -1.81 -4.50
CA ALA A 88 0.32 -0.61 -4.67
C ALA A 88 0.13 -0.24 -6.15
N THR A 89 1.21 -0.31 -6.94
CA THR A 89 1.18 -0.06 -8.38
C THR A 89 0.29 -1.06 -9.10
N VAL A 90 0.40 -2.35 -8.77
CA VAL A 90 -0.41 -3.41 -9.40
C VAL A 90 -1.87 -3.32 -8.98
N ALA A 91 -2.18 -3.24 -7.69
CA ALA A 91 -3.55 -3.23 -7.19
C ALA A 91 -4.28 -1.93 -7.55
N GLY A 92 -3.66 -0.77 -7.26
CA GLY A 92 -4.21 0.53 -7.61
C GLY A 92 -4.29 0.76 -9.11
N GLY A 93 -3.26 0.30 -9.85
CA GLY A 93 -3.25 0.35 -11.30
C GLY A 93 -4.29 -0.56 -11.96
N ALA A 94 -4.48 -1.78 -11.46
CA ALA A 94 -5.53 -2.67 -11.96
C ALA A 94 -6.91 -2.03 -11.74
N PHE A 95 -7.18 -1.50 -10.54
CA PHE A 95 -8.42 -0.79 -10.26
C PHE A 95 -8.62 0.41 -11.21
N ALA A 96 -7.61 1.28 -11.35
CA ALA A 96 -7.68 2.46 -12.21
C ALA A 96 -7.89 2.07 -13.68
N TYR A 97 -7.15 1.07 -14.17
CA TYR A 97 -7.24 0.59 -15.55
C TYR A 97 -8.64 0.05 -15.87
N LEU A 98 -9.17 -0.82 -15.00
CA LEU A 98 -10.51 -1.38 -15.16
C LEU A 98 -11.56 -0.28 -15.16
N THR A 99 -11.43 0.68 -14.25
CA THR A 99 -12.35 1.81 -14.14
C THR A 99 -12.35 2.69 -15.40
N LEU A 100 -11.16 3.04 -15.90
CA LEU A 100 -10.99 3.82 -17.13
C LEU A 100 -11.50 3.09 -18.38
N ARG A 101 -11.54 1.76 -18.34
CA ARG A 101 -12.09 0.92 -19.42
C ARG A 101 -13.62 0.90 -19.38
N THR A 102 -14.23 0.72 -18.21
CA THR A 102 -15.67 0.58 -18.05
C THR A 102 -16.43 1.87 -18.38
N GLN A 103 -15.85 3.04 -18.10
CA GLN A 103 -16.48 4.33 -18.39
C GLN A 103 -16.79 4.55 -19.90
N ARG A 104 -16.12 3.85 -20.81
CA ARG A 104 -16.44 3.92 -22.24
C ARG A 104 -17.78 3.28 -22.62
N SER A 105 -18.32 2.44 -21.73
CA SER A 105 -19.47 1.56 -22.05
C SER A 105 -20.74 1.96 -21.31
N ASP A 106 -20.68 2.89 -20.34
CA ASP A 106 -21.79 3.18 -19.43
C ASP A 106 -22.12 4.69 -19.44
N PRO A 107 -23.28 5.11 -19.99
CA PRO A 107 -23.70 6.51 -20.04
C PRO A 107 -24.05 7.10 -18.66
N GLU A 108 -24.41 6.27 -17.68
CA GLU A 108 -24.85 6.72 -16.35
C GLU A 108 -23.67 6.90 -15.36
N ARG A 109 -23.21 8.14 -15.23
CA ARG A 109 -22.08 8.51 -14.36
C ARG A 109 -22.32 8.29 -12.85
N SER A 110 -23.57 8.32 -12.39
CA SER A 110 -23.94 8.21 -10.97
C SER A 110 -23.79 6.76 -10.45
N GLY A 111 -24.28 5.77 -11.19
CA GLY A 111 -24.16 4.35 -10.86
C GLY A 111 -22.71 3.86 -10.87
N LEU A 112 -21.92 4.36 -11.83
CA LEU A 112 -20.51 4.03 -11.93
C LEU A 112 -19.69 4.53 -10.72
N ARG A 113 -19.93 5.76 -10.24
CA ARG A 113 -19.26 6.30 -9.05
C ARG A 113 -19.56 5.52 -7.78
N ARG A 114 -20.82 5.14 -7.57
CA ARG A 114 -21.21 4.33 -6.41
C ARG A 114 -20.56 2.95 -6.46
N ARG A 115 -20.56 2.29 -7.62
CA ARG A 115 -19.89 1.00 -7.82
C ARG A 115 -18.40 1.11 -7.54
N GLN A 116 -17.72 2.13 -8.08
CA GLN A 116 -16.30 2.40 -7.84
C GLN A 116 -15.99 2.56 -6.35
N ALA A 117 -16.76 3.39 -5.65
CA ALA A 117 -16.60 3.63 -4.22
C ALA A 117 -16.79 2.33 -3.40
N LEU A 118 -17.79 1.51 -3.75
CA LEU A 118 -18.02 0.22 -3.11
C LEU A 118 -16.88 -0.77 -3.38
N THR A 119 -16.38 -0.85 -4.61
CA THR A 119 -15.25 -1.74 -4.94
C THR A 119 -13.95 -1.31 -4.25
N LEU A 120 -13.61 -0.01 -4.28
CA LEU A 120 -12.44 0.51 -3.58
C LEU A 120 -12.56 0.34 -2.07
N GLY A 121 -13.71 0.69 -1.49
CA GLY A 121 -13.97 0.52 -0.07
C GLY A 121 -13.91 -0.94 0.36
N GLY A 122 -14.49 -1.86 -0.42
CA GLY A 122 -14.41 -3.30 -0.17
C GLY A 122 -12.99 -3.83 -0.23
N LEU A 123 -12.20 -3.42 -1.22
CA LEU A 123 -10.78 -3.77 -1.32
C LEU A 123 -9.96 -3.20 -0.16
N ALA A 124 -10.24 -1.97 0.26
CA ALA A 124 -9.58 -1.34 1.39
C ALA A 124 -9.87 -2.08 2.71
N VAL A 125 -11.12 -2.45 2.95
CA VAL A 125 -11.52 -3.23 4.14
C VAL A 125 -10.86 -4.61 4.11
N ALA A 126 -10.86 -5.29 2.96
CA ALA A 126 -10.22 -6.59 2.82
C ALA A 126 -8.70 -6.52 3.05
N ALA A 127 -8.02 -5.56 2.42
CA ALA A 127 -6.58 -5.36 2.57
C ALA A 127 -6.19 -4.96 4.00
N GLY A 128 -6.91 -3.99 4.59
CA GLY A 128 -6.71 -3.57 5.97
C GLY A 128 -6.95 -4.71 6.96
N GLY A 129 -8.03 -5.48 6.78
CA GLY A 129 -8.33 -6.66 7.59
C GLY A 129 -7.23 -7.73 7.48
N ALA A 130 -6.78 -8.03 6.26
CA ALA A 130 -5.70 -9.00 6.04
C ALA A 130 -4.39 -8.56 6.70
N LEU A 131 -4.02 -7.27 6.57
CA LEU A 131 -2.84 -6.72 7.22
C LEU A 131 -2.94 -6.77 8.75
N LEU A 132 -4.10 -6.39 9.32
CA LEU A 132 -4.33 -6.48 10.76
C LEU A 132 -4.23 -7.91 11.28
N LEU A 133 -4.77 -8.88 10.55
CA LEU A 133 -4.67 -10.30 10.93
C LEU A 133 -3.21 -10.79 10.84
N ALA A 134 -2.50 -10.45 9.76
CA ALA A 134 -1.12 -10.87 9.55
C ALA A 134 -0.16 -10.28 10.59
N LEU A 135 -0.38 -9.02 10.98
CA LEU A 135 0.49 -8.26 11.88
C LEU A 135 -0.01 -8.22 13.33
N TYR A 136 -1.13 -8.89 13.65
CA TYR A 136 -1.78 -8.85 14.95
C TYR A 136 -0.83 -8.99 16.16
N PRO A 137 0.13 -9.95 16.17
CA PRO A 137 1.02 -10.13 17.31
C PRO A 137 1.93 -8.92 17.56
N ASN A 138 2.24 -8.16 16.51
CA ASN A 138 3.21 -7.06 16.54
C ASN A 138 2.56 -5.70 16.72
N LEU A 139 1.23 -5.61 16.67
CA LEU A 139 0.52 -4.34 16.86
C LEU A 139 0.82 -3.72 18.25
N THR A 140 1.24 -4.53 19.23
CA THR A 140 1.62 -4.07 20.57
C THR A 140 3.01 -3.41 20.64
N THR A 141 3.79 -3.41 19.56
CA THR A 141 5.11 -2.77 19.53
C THR A 141 4.98 -1.26 19.74
N SER A 142 5.81 -0.69 20.62
CA SER A 142 5.88 0.77 20.84
C SER A 142 7.33 1.21 20.99
N TYR A 143 7.71 2.25 20.24
CA TYR A 143 9.03 2.86 20.33
C TYR A 143 9.09 4.05 21.29
N VAL A 144 7.95 4.43 21.86
CA VAL A 144 7.80 5.55 22.81
C VAL A 144 7.44 5.05 24.22
N GLY A 145 7.32 3.72 24.39
CA GLY A 145 7.05 3.09 25.69
C GLY A 145 5.58 3.08 26.11
N HIS A 146 4.64 3.13 25.16
CA HIS A 146 3.22 3.01 25.48
C HIS A 146 2.87 1.62 26.02
N PRO A 147 1.88 1.50 26.94
CA PRO A 147 1.36 0.22 27.36
C PRO A 147 0.83 -0.60 26.17
N PRO A 148 0.87 -1.95 26.22
CA PRO A 148 0.52 -2.80 25.07
C PRO A 148 -0.87 -2.54 24.48
N GLY A 149 -1.87 -2.24 25.31
CA GLY A 149 -3.22 -1.91 24.86
C GLY A 149 -3.28 -0.63 24.02
N THR A 150 -2.63 0.44 24.50
CA THR A 150 -2.54 1.73 23.80
C THR A 150 -1.70 1.61 22.53
N ALA A 151 -0.57 0.91 22.60
CA ALA A 151 0.29 0.64 21.44
C ALA A 151 -0.48 -0.08 20.33
N ARG A 152 -1.25 -1.12 20.68
CA ARG A 152 -2.11 -1.85 19.74
C ARG A 152 -3.12 -0.94 19.06
N LEU A 153 -3.80 -0.09 19.83
CA LEU A 153 -4.80 0.83 19.28
C LEU A 153 -4.17 1.82 18.31
N ILE A 154 -3.05 2.44 18.68
CA ILE A 154 -2.32 3.39 17.83
C ILE A 154 -1.88 2.70 16.54
N SER A 155 -1.18 1.56 16.62
CA SER A 155 -0.71 0.82 15.44
C SER A 155 -1.86 0.38 14.53
N THR A 156 -3.00 -0.04 15.11
CA THR A 156 -4.21 -0.41 14.35
C THR A 156 -4.78 0.79 13.59
N VAL A 157 -4.96 1.92 14.27
CA VAL A 157 -5.51 3.14 13.67
C VAL A 157 -4.57 3.66 12.59
N SER A 158 -3.26 3.67 12.83
CA SER A 158 -2.26 4.07 11.86
C SER A 158 -2.26 3.20 10.62
N LEU A 159 -2.32 1.87 10.77
CA LEU A 159 -2.37 0.95 9.64
C LEU A 159 -3.66 1.10 8.82
N LEU A 160 -4.80 1.32 9.48
CA LEU A 160 -6.06 1.62 8.78
C LEU A 160 -6.02 2.98 8.08
N ALA A 161 -5.37 3.99 8.68
CA ALA A 161 -5.19 5.30 8.08
C ALA A 161 -4.30 5.23 6.82
N GLU A 162 -3.24 4.42 6.85
CA GLU A 162 -2.38 4.15 5.69
C GLU A 162 -3.18 3.57 4.51
N VAL A 163 -3.98 2.53 4.76
CA VAL A 163 -4.85 1.91 3.75
C VAL A 163 -5.92 2.89 3.25
N ALA A 164 -6.47 3.70 4.14
CA ALA A 164 -7.45 4.73 3.78
C ALA A 164 -6.82 5.79 2.86
N VAL A 165 -5.63 6.29 3.18
CA VAL A 165 -4.92 7.28 2.34
C VAL A 165 -4.61 6.71 0.96
N PHE A 166 -4.10 5.48 0.87
CA PHE A 166 -3.92 4.80 -0.42
C PHE A 166 -5.21 4.81 -1.25
N THR A 167 -6.31 4.38 -0.63
CA THR A 167 -7.62 4.23 -1.29
C THR A 167 -8.18 5.57 -1.74
N ILE A 168 -8.11 6.59 -0.88
CA ILE A 168 -8.58 7.95 -1.17
C ILE A 168 -7.78 8.55 -2.32
N VAL A 169 -6.44 8.45 -2.29
CA VAL A 169 -5.58 9.02 -3.34
C VAL A 169 -5.84 8.34 -4.69
N VAL A 170 -5.92 7.00 -4.73
CA VAL A 170 -6.26 6.27 -5.96
C VAL A 170 -7.63 6.71 -6.48
N GLY A 171 -8.65 6.76 -5.62
CA GLY A 171 -10.00 7.18 -6.00
C GLY A 171 -10.04 8.60 -6.55
N LEU A 172 -9.38 9.55 -5.88
CA LEU A 172 -9.31 10.95 -6.30
C LEU A 172 -8.59 11.11 -7.64
N LEU A 173 -7.46 10.42 -7.84
CA LEU A 173 -6.70 10.50 -9.09
C LEU A 173 -7.47 9.90 -10.26
N VAL A 174 -8.15 8.77 -10.05
CA VAL A 174 -9.05 8.20 -11.05
C VAL A 174 -10.15 9.20 -11.39
N ASP A 175 -10.85 9.74 -10.39
CA ASP A 175 -11.90 10.74 -10.60
C ASP A 175 -11.42 11.97 -11.37
N ARG A 176 -10.24 12.50 -11.03
CA ARG A 176 -9.62 13.64 -11.72
C ARG A 176 -9.32 13.31 -13.18
N LEU A 177 -8.77 12.13 -13.45
CA LEU A 177 -8.45 11.70 -14.81
C LEU A 177 -9.71 11.46 -15.65
N LEU A 178 -10.78 10.94 -15.04
CA LEU A 178 -12.07 10.77 -15.70
C LEU A 178 -12.69 12.13 -16.07
N ARG A 179 -12.56 13.15 -15.21
CA ARG A 179 -13.07 14.52 -15.48
C ARG A 179 -12.28 15.25 -16.55
N ALA A 180 -10.96 15.08 -16.62
CA ALA A 180 -10.11 15.73 -17.62
C ALA A 180 -10.30 15.19 -19.05
N ARG A 181 -11.05 14.09 -19.22
CA ARG A 181 -11.34 13.47 -20.51
C ARG A 181 -12.70 13.86 -21.10
N VAL A 182 -13.46 14.70 -20.38
CA VAL A 182 -14.75 15.27 -20.79
C VAL A 182 -14.49 16.66 -21.36
#